data_AF-A0A8J4G944-F1
#
_entry.id   AF-A0A8J4G944-F1
#
_cell.length_a   1.000
_cell.length_b   1.000
_cell.length_c   1.000
_cell.angle_alpha   90.00
_cell.angle_beta   90.00
_cell.angle_gamma   90.00
#
_symmetry.space_group_name_H-M   'P 1'
#
loop_
_entity.id
_entity.type
_entity.pdbx_description
1 polymer ?
#
loop_
_entity_poly.entity_id
_entity_poly.type
_entity_poly.pdbx_seq_one_letter_code
_entity_poly.pdbx_strand_id
1 'polypeptide(L)'
;MTMSSATSAGVLLLVGLVVVATASPVVGSAENDDTSRRFLADACDNFCASKPGGLYPNPCDPTCLTFISCANGRTFKMNCGPGTMFNPTILVCDWPSNVVCSASSSPKPSPSPPPTTKSSPPPSPKPPPPPTTKSSPPPSPKPPPPPPTKSSPPPPSLKPPPPPSSNPSPPASGLVFSPYKDVTISLDWNTYIISSLVTGTRQPVTQVMPSGLQVLTWAFATGTCDSESWGGANPSSFVSANINAFVAAGKKYIISTGGANGVFRCDTDSGFSTFLARYSSSSLVGVDFDIENSMTQSDITSLVQRVKFARNGAYRNLRYSFTLATLASAPTGNQLNSIGTMVLNALKDAQVGVLRTYIAS
;
A
#
# COMPACT_ATOMS: atom_id res chain seq x y z
N MET A 1 14.05 64.89 -46.27
CA MET A 1 13.54 65.31 -44.95
C MET A 1 13.54 64.07 -44.07
N THR A 2 14.57 63.77 -43.28
CA THR A 2 15.04 64.44 -42.03
C THR A 2 14.16 64.19 -40.81
N MET A 3 14.80 63.62 -39.78
CA MET A 3 14.57 63.64 -38.31
C MET A 3 13.56 64.69 -37.79
N SER A 4 12.88 64.49 -36.65
CA SER A 4 13.54 64.31 -35.34
C SER A 4 12.60 63.95 -34.19
N SER A 5 13.16 63.43 -33.10
CA SER A 5 12.58 63.51 -31.75
C SER A 5 12.59 64.96 -31.23
N ALA A 6 11.63 65.33 -30.39
CA ALA A 6 11.73 66.51 -29.52
C ALA A 6 10.82 66.36 -28.28
N THR A 7 11.40 66.61 -27.10
CA THR A 7 10.68 66.75 -25.82
C THR A 7 10.50 68.23 -25.48
N SER A 8 9.38 68.60 -24.86
CA SER A 8 9.37 69.63 -23.82
C SER A 8 8.13 69.52 -22.93
N ALA A 9 8.21 70.06 -21.71
CA ALA A 9 7.13 70.07 -20.74
C ALA A 9 6.41 71.42 -20.70
N GLY A 10 5.12 71.40 -20.37
CA GLY A 10 4.32 72.57 -20.03
C GLY A 10 3.57 72.35 -18.73
N VAL A 11 4.01 73.00 -17.65
CA VAL A 11 3.36 72.92 -16.33
C VAL A 11 2.37 74.08 -16.19
N LEU A 12 1.14 73.78 -15.75
CA LEU A 12 0.22 74.78 -15.21
C LEU A 12 -0.46 74.22 -13.96
N LEU A 13 -0.71 75.08 -12.98
CA LEU A 13 -0.98 74.68 -11.58
C LEU A 13 -2.47 74.52 -11.27
N LEU A 14 -2.74 73.54 -10.39
CA LEU A 14 -3.75 73.53 -9.32
C LEU A 14 -5.20 73.94 -9.65
N VAL A 15 -6.12 72.96 -9.54
CA VAL A 15 -6.91 72.79 -8.30
C VAL A 15 -6.92 71.29 -7.96
N GLY A 16 -6.81 70.92 -6.67
CA GLY A 16 -6.65 69.53 -6.26
C GLY A 16 -7.93 68.88 -5.71
N LEU A 17 -8.06 67.56 -5.93
CA LEU A 17 -8.93 66.68 -5.14
C LEU A 17 -8.19 65.37 -4.83
N VAL A 18 -7.35 65.38 -3.79
CA VAL A 18 -6.68 64.17 -3.31
C VAL A 18 -7.62 63.43 -2.36
N VAL A 19 -8.31 62.40 -2.86
CA VAL A 19 -9.03 61.46 -2.00
C VAL A 19 -8.00 60.54 -1.33
N VAL A 20 -7.59 60.89 -0.12
CA VAL A 20 -6.73 60.03 0.71
C VAL A 20 -7.57 58.85 1.20
N ALA A 21 -7.42 57.70 0.54
CA ALA A 21 -8.02 56.45 0.99
C ALA A 21 -7.30 55.95 2.26
N THR A 22 -7.77 56.37 3.43
CA THR A 22 -7.28 55.90 4.73
C THR A 22 -7.67 54.44 4.95
N ALA A 23 -6.73 53.52 4.70
CA ALA A 23 -6.87 52.11 5.04
C ALA A 23 -6.75 51.91 6.56
N SER A 24 -7.84 52.09 7.29
CA SER A 24 -7.91 51.75 8.71
C SER A 24 -7.79 50.23 8.91
N PRO A 25 -7.05 49.76 9.93
CA PRO A 25 -6.92 48.33 10.19
C PRO A 25 -8.24 47.78 10.75
N VAL A 26 -8.91 46.92 9.98
CA VAL A 26 -10.05 46.13 10.50
C VAL A 26 -9.49 45.08 11.47
N VAL A 27 -9.84 45.21 12.75
CA VAL A 27 -9.44 44.26 13.79
C VAL A 27 -10.18 42.94 13.53
N GLY A 28 -9.42 41.88 13.23
CA GLY A 28 -9.98 40.59 12.82
C GLY A 28 -10.68 39.85 13.96
N SER A 29 -12.02 39.90 13.98
CA SER A 29 -12.84 38.91 14.69
C SER A 29 -12.83 37.58 13.93
N ALA A 30 -12.98 36.47 14.64
CA ALA A 30 -12.96 35.14 14.03
C ALA A 30 -14.24 34.83 13.24
N GLU A 31 -14.11 34.59 11.93
CA GLU A 31 -15.18 34.10 11.05
C GLU A 31 -14.83 32.70 10.50
N ASN A 32 -15.87 31.90 10.19
CA ASN A 32 -15.76 30.44 10.16
C ASN A 32 -15.21 29.85 8.85
N ASP A 33 -13.95 29.39 8.90
CA ASP A 33 -13.50 27.99 8.66
C ASP A 33 -14.26 27.05 7.68
N ASP A 34 -14.84 27.54 6.58
CA ASP A 34 -15.32 26.71 5.46
C ASP A 34 -14.31 26.78 4.29
N THR A 35 -13.98 27.98 3.82
CA THR A 35 -13.07 28.19 2.68
C THR A 35 -11.69 27.56 2.90
N SER A 36 -11.12 27.68 4.10
CA SER A 36 -9.84 27.07 4.48
C SER A 36 -9.89 25.54 4.46
N ARG A 37 -11.00 24.94 4.90
CA ARG A 37 -11.21 23.48 4.84
C ARG A 37 -11.32 22.98 3.40
N ARG A 38 -11.97 23.74 2.52
CA ARG A 38 -12.07 23.42 1.09
C ARG A 38 -10.71 23.46 0.39
N PHE A 39 -9.89 24.49 0.65
CA PHE A 39 -8.52 24.56 0.12
C PHE A 39 -7.62 23.44 0.66
N LEU A 40 -7.76 23.07 1.93
CA LEU A 40 -7.06 21.90 2.48
C LEU A 40 -7.51 20.61 1.80
N ALA A 41 -8.82 20.35 1.71
CA ALA A 41 -9.37 19.14 1.09
C ALA A 41 -8.96 18.99 -0.39
N ASP A 42 -9.02 20.06 -1.17
CA ASP A 42 -8.55 20.07 -2.57
C ASP A 42 -7.04 19.78 -2.66
N ALA A 43 -6.23 20.34 -1.75
CA ALA A 43 -4.81 20.02 -1.64
C ALA A 43 -4.53 18.58 -1.17
N CYS A 44 -5.49 17.90 -0.51
CA CYS A 44 -5.42 16.47 -0.23
C CYS A 44 -5.74 15.65 -1.48
N ASP A 45 -6.92 15.88 -2.07
CA ASP A 45 -7.51 14.98 -3.07
C ASP A 45 -6.94 15.21 -4.47
N ASN A 46 -6.57 16.44 -4.81
CA ASN A 46 -5.95 16.80 -6.10
C ASN A 46 -4.43 17.06 -6.00
N PHE A 47 -3.77 16.65 -4.90
CA PHE A 47 -2.33 16.82 -4.66
C PHE A 47 -1.44 16.51 -5.89
N CYS A 48 -1.79 15.45 -6.63
CA CYS A 48 -0.99 14.95 -7.74
C CYS A 48 -1.23 15.63 -9.10
N ALA A 49 -2.19 16.55 -9.22
CA ALA A 49 -2.59 17.15 -10.49
C ALA A 49 -1.46 17.88 -11.23
N SER A 50 -0.43 18.33 -10.51
CA SER A 50 0.77 19.00 -11.03
C SER A 50 2.09 18.33 -10.59
N LYS A 51 2.04 17.07 -10.14
CA LYS A 51 3.22 16.32 -9.65
C LYS A 51 3.68 15.25 -10.65
N PRO A 52 4.99 14.99 -10.77
CA PRO A 52 5.50 13.76 -11.36
C PRO A 52 4.94 12.50 -10.69
N GLY A 53 4.96 11.36 -11.39
CA GLY A 53 4.65 10.08 -10.79
C GLY A 53 5.69 9.71 -9.71
N GLY A 54 5.23 9.30 -8.52
CA GLY A 54 6.12 9.12 -7.38
C GLY A 54 5.40 8.91 -6.06
N LEU A 55 6.16 8.82 -4.97
CA LEU A 55 5.63 8.79 -3.60
C LEU A 55 6.00 10.09 -2.88
N TYR A 56 5.07 10.61 -2.09
CA TYR A 56 5.16 11.90 -1.43
C TYR A 56 4.58 11.83 -0.01
N PRO A 57 5.06 12.64 0.95
CA PRO A 57 4.40 12.80 2.24
C PRO A 57 2.96 13.27 2.04
N ASN A 58 2.03 12.77 2.86
CA ASN A 58 0.66 13.26 2.83
C ASN A 58 0.56 14.58 3.62
N PRO A 59 0.32 15.74 2.98
CA PRO A 59 0.21 17.02 3.69
C PRO A 59 -1.03 17.06 4.61
N CYS A 60 -1.99 16.17 4.40
CA CYS A 60 -3.23 16.06 5.16
C CYS A 60 -3.21 14.93 6.21
N ASP A 61 -2.04 14.39 6.55
CA ASP A 61 -1.87 13.48 7.68
C ASP A 61 -0.67 13.90 8.54
N PRO A 62 -0.90 14.61 9.65
CA PRO A 62 0.18 15.07 10.51
C PRO A 62 0.83 13.97 11.36
N THR A 63 0.40 12.71 11.21
CA THR A 63 1.00 11.55 11.87
C THR A 63 1.97 10.78 10.98
N CYS A 64 2.03 11.10 9.68
CA CYS A 64 2.79 10.36 8.66
C CYS A 64 2.47 8.85 8.58
N LEU A 65 1.32 8.40 9.12
CA LEU A 65 0.84 7.01 9.01
C LEU A 65 0.27 6.72 7.61
N THR A 66 0.07 7.75 6.79
CA THR A 66 -0.32 7.68 5.39
C THR A 66 0.57 8.55 4.51
N PHE A 67 0.67 8.19 3.24
CA PHE A 67 1.43 8.90 2.21
C PHE A 67 0.63 8.99 0.92
N ILE A 68 1.08 9.81 -0.01
CA ILE A 68 0.46 9.96 -1.33
C ILE A 68 1.31 9.25 -2.38
N SER A 69 0.68 8.37 -3.14
CA SER A 69 1.20 7.90 -4.42
C SER A 69 0.57 8.73 -5.55
N CYS A 70 1.39 9.28 -6.43
CA CYS A 70 0.95 9.98 -7.64
C CYS A 70 1.17 9.12 -8.88
N ALA A 71 0.13 9.00 -9.71
CA ALA A 71 0.24 8.42 -11.05
C ALA A 71 -0.81 8.98 -11.99
N ASN A 72 -0.44 9.24 -13.24
CA ASN A 72 -1.31 9.79 -14.28
C ASN A 72 -2.11 11.04 -13.83
N GLY A 73 -1.47 11.92 -13.05
CA GLY A 73 -2.07 13.13 -12.46
C GLY A 73 -3.06 12.86 -11.30
N ARG A 74 -3.30 11.60 -10.93
CA ARG A 74 -4.25 11.20 -9.88
C ARG A 74 -3.56 10.94 -8.54
N THR A 75 -4.28 11.27 -7.48
CA THR A 75 -3.89 11.06 -6.10
C THR A 75 -4.38 9.72 -5.58
N PHE A 76 -3.49 8.95 -4.98
CA PHE A 76 -3.83 7.73 -4.25
C PHE A 76 -3.28 7.85 -2.82
N LYS A 77 -4.17 7.99 -1.83
CA LYS A 77 -3.79 7.97 -0.41
C LYS A 77 -3.54 6.52 0.02
N MET A 78 -2.32 6.26 0.48
CA MET A 78 -1.85 4.94 0.90
C MET A 78 -1.59 4.93 2.40
N ASN A 79 -1.86 3.80 3.06
CA ASN A 79 -1.50 3.59 4.47
C ASN A 79 -0.10 2.95 4.58
N CYS A 80 0.66 3.37 5.57
CA CYS A 80 1.81 2.60 6.05
C CYS A 80 1.33 1.37 6.85
N GLY A 81 2.20 0.37 6.99
CA GLY A 81 1.93 -0.81 7.80
C GLY A 81 1.83 -0.46 9.30
N PRO A 82 1.13 -1.26 10.13
CA PRO A 82 0.97 -0.98 11.55
C PRO A 82 2.29 -0.67 12.27
N GLY A 83 2.32 0.45 13.00
CA GLY A 83 3.52 0.88 13.74
C GLY A 83 4.63 1.54 12.91
N THR A 84 4.45 1.72 11.59
CA THR A 84 5.41 2.40 10.71
C THR A 84 4.89 3.76 10.21
N MET A 85 5.80 4.67 9.86
CA MET A 85 5.52 6.01 9.33
C MET A 85 6.26 6.22 8.01
N PHE A 86 5.71 7.05 7.11
CA PHE A 86 6.35 7.32 5.82
C PHE A 86 7.62 8.15 5.98
N ASN A 87 8.77 7.60 5.61
CA ASN A 87 10.04 8.30 5.64
C ASN A 87 10.22 9.15 4.36
N PRO A 88 10.16 10.50 4.44
CA PRO A 88 10.29 11.36 3.26
C PRO A 88 11.67 11.26 2.58
N THR A 89 12.68 10.80 3.32
CA THR A 89 14.08 10.75 2.87
C THR A 89 14.35 9.59 1.91
N ILE A 90 13.70 8.45 2.15
CA ILE A 90 13.93 7.18 1.44
C ILE A 90 12.67 6.63 0.75
N LEU A 91 11.54 7.36 0.85
CA LEU A 91 10.27 7.09 0.17
C LEU A 91 9.71 5.68 0.42
N VAL A 92 9.77 5.24 1.69
CA VAL A 92 9.19 3.98 2.17
C VAL A 92 8.68 4.17 3.60
N CYS A 93 7.73 3.35 4.03
CA CYS A 93 7.31 3.28 5.42
C CYS A 93 8.40 2.61 6.28
N ASP A 94 8.75 3.24 7.38
CA ASP A 94 9.92 2.95 8.21
C ASP A 94 9.52 3.08 9.71
N TRP A 95 10.39 2.65 10.62
CA TRP A 95 10.12 2.76 12.05
C TRP A 95 10.13 4.22 12.51
N PRO A 96 9.23 4.65 13.42
CA PRO A 96 9.14 6.04 13.88
C PRO A 96 10.44 6.65 14.42
N SER A 97 11.38 5.84 14.90
CA SER A 97 12.73 6.25 15.30
C SER A 97 13.57 6.85 14.16
N ASN A 98 13.23 6.52 12.91
CA ASN A 98 13.98 6.82 11.70
C ASN A 98 13.32 7.93 10.86
N VAL A 99 12.13 8.40 11.27
CA VAL A 99 11.24 9.25 10.47
C VAL A 99 11.11 10.64 11.09
N VAL A 100 11.53 11.66 10.33
CA VAL A 100 11.22 13.06 10.65
C VAL A 100 9.87 13.42 10.02
N CYS A 101 8.79 13.30 10.79
CA CYS A 101 7.45 13.67 10.33
C CYS A 101 7.23 15.19 10.38
N SER A 102 7.31 15.86 9.23
CA SER A 102 7.27 17.33 9.13
C SER A 102 5.93 17.87 8.62
N ALA A 103 4.88 17.75 9.45
CA ALA A 103 3.56 18.32 9.19
C ALA A 103 3.20 19.49 10.13
N SER A 104 4.16 19.99 10.92
CA SER A 104 3.99 21.19 11.74
C SER A 104 5.32 21.94 11.91
N SER A 105 5.59 22.89 11.02
CA SER A 105 6.42 24.08 11.29
C SER A 105 6.44 25.02 10.09
N SER A 106 6.05 26.28 10.30
CA SER A 106 6.45 27.38 9.42
C SER A 106 7.97 27.60 9.52
N PRO A 107 8.65 28.06 8.46
CA PRO A 107 10.12 28.09 8.43
C PRO A 107 10.72 29.12 9.39
N LYS A 108 11.72 28.70 10.16
CA LYS A 108 12.68 29.59 10.84
C LYS A 108 14.11 29.14 10.49
N PRO A 109 15.05 30.05 10.13
CA PRO A 109 16.39 29.66 9.72
C PRO A 109 17.24 29.02 10.83
N SER A 110 18.12 28.10 10.44
CA SER A 110 19.23 27.57 11.26
C SER A 110 20.45 28.52 11.19
N PRO A 111 21.41 28.42 12.13
CA PRO A 111 22.62 27.65 11.78
C PRO A 111 23.18 26.71 12.89
N SER A 112 24.01 25.78 12.42
CA SER A 112 24.93 24.79 13.04
C SER A 112 25.80 25.26 14.24
N PRO A 113 26.65 24.40 14.88
CA PRO A 113 26.92 22.95 14.71
C PRO A 113 26.79 22.10 16.02
N PRO A 114 27.03 20.77 16.03
CA PRO A 114 26.73 19.91 17.19
C PRO A 114 27.91 19.66 18.16
N PRO A 115 27.64 19.46 19.47
CA PRO A 115 28.59 18.91 20.43
C PRO A 115 28.44 17.38 20.59
N THR A 116 29.55 16.65 20.54
CA THR A 116 29.61 15.21 20.87
C THR A 116 29.89 14.98 22.36
N THR A 117 29.15 14.08 23.02
CA THR A 117 29.77 13.10 23.97
C THR A 117 28.79 12.01 24.47
N LYS A 118 29.32 10.77 24.52
CA LYS A 118 29.13 9.68 25.51
C LYS A 118 27.72 9.19 25.90
N SER A 119 27.58 7.86 25.84
CA SER A 119 26.42 7.07 26.27
C SER A 119 26.22 7.06 27.79
N SER A 120 24.96 6.99 28.21
CA SER A 120 24.52 6.65 29.59
C SER A 120 23.69 5.36 29.59
N PRO A 121 23.56 4.64 30.73
CA PRO A 121 22.77 3.41 30.83
C PRO A 121 21.26 3.63 30.62
N PRO A 122 20.49 2.59 30.24
CA PRO A 122 19.03 2.71 30.08
C PRO A 122 18.32 2.95 31.43
N PRO A 123 17.28 3.80 31.47
CA PRO A 123 16.45 3.99 32.66
C PRO A 123 15.50 2.81 32.89
N SER A 124 15.21 2.50 34.16
CA SER A 124 14.26 1.45 34.55
C SER A 124 12.83 1.72 34.06
N PRO A 125 11.98 0.68 33.88
CA PRO A 125 10.61 0.84 33.43
C PRO A 125 9.76 1.73 34.36
N LYS A 126 9.06 2.71 33.78
CA LYS A 126 8.05 3.51 34.48
C LYS A 126 6.74 2.70 34.57
N PRO A 127 5.99 2.76 35.70
CA PRO A 127 4.69 2.09 35.81
C PRO A 127 3.69 2.53 34.72
N PRO A 128 2.80 1.63 34.25
CA PRO A 128 1.79 1.97 33.25
C PRO A 128 0.76 2.98 33.81
N PRO A 129 0.20 3.86 32.96
CA PRO A 129 -0.89 4.74 33.37
C PRO A 129 -2.19 3.97 33.65
N PRO A 130 -3.09 4.51 34.48
CA PRO A 130 -4.38 3.87 34.77
C PRO A 130 -5.30 3.84 33.53
N PRO A 131 -6.30 2.93 33.46
CA PRO A 131 -7.14 2.76 32.29
C PRO A 131 -8.05 3.96 32.05
N THR A 132 -7.92 4.63 30.90
CA THR A 132 -8.90 5.61 30.43
C THR A 132 -10.00 4.92 29.63
N THR A 133 -11.26 5.24 29.95
CA THR A 133 -12.43 4.71 29.24
C THR A 133 -12.51 5.27 27.82
N LYS A 134 -12.57 4.39 26.82
CA LYS A 134 -12.76 4.79 25.41
C LYS A 134 -14.23 5.10 25.12
N SER A 135 -14.54 6.38 24.90
CA SER A 135 -15.75 6.78 24.16
C SER A 135 -15.54 6.49 22.67
N SER A 136 -16.51 5.86 22.02
CA SER A 136 -16.45 5.61 20.57
C SER A 136 -16.76 6.91 19.78
N PRO A 137 -16.05 7.19 18.67
CA PRO A 137 -16.43 8.25 17.75
C PRO A 137 -17.70 7.88 16.97
N PRO A 138 -18.49 8.87 16.50
CA PRO A 138 -19.68 8.62 15.69
C PRO A 138 -19.35 8.07 14.29
N PRO A 139 -20.29 7.37 13.62
CA PRO A 139 -20.07 6.82 12.29
C PRO A 139 -19.92 7.93 11.23
N SER A 140 -18.98 7.73 10.29
CA SER A 140 -18.79 8.64 9.16
C SER A 140 -19.92 8.52 8.12
N PRO A 141 -20.27 9.60 7.40
CA PRO A 141 -21.30 9.56 6.35
C PRO A 141 -20.89 8.69 5.16
N LYS A 142 -21.89 8.04 4.55
CA LYS A 142 -21.71 7.18 3.37
C LYS A 142 -21.36 8.02 2.12
N PRO A 143 -20.36 7.62 1.31
CA PRO A 143 -20.05 8.31 0.04
C PRO A 143 -21.24 8.34 -0.94
N PRO A 144 -21.34 9.38 -1.79
CA PRO A 144 -22.33 9.43 -2.87
C PRO A 144 -22.07 8.36 -3.93
N PRO A 145 -23.10 7.94 -4.70
CA PRO A 145 -22.92 6.97 -5.77
C PRO A 145 -22.06 7.55 -6.91
N PRO A 146 -21.26 6.71 -7.62
CA PRO A 146 -20.43 7.16 -8.72
C PRO A 146 -21.27 7.61 -9.93
N PRO A 147 -20.77 8.55 -10.77
CA PRO A 147 -21.44 8.94 -12.01
C PRO A 147 -21.63 7.76 -12.98
N PRO A 148 -22.67 7.77 -13.84
CA PRO A 148 -22.88 6.72 -14.84
C PRO A 148 -21.73 6.70 -15.86
N THR A 149 -20.90 5.66 -15.79
CA THR A 149 -19.76 5.46 -16.70
C THR A 149 -20.24 5.13 -18.10
N LYS A 150 -19.84 5.94 -19.10
CA LYS A 150 -19.98 5.57 -20.51
C LYS A 150 -19.16 4.31 -20.78
N SER A 151 -19.77 3.30 -21.39
CA SER A 151 -19.13 2.01 -21.67
C SER A 151 -17.89 2.19 -22.54
N SER A 152 -16.73 1.82 -21.98
CA SER A 152 -15.52 1.62 -22.79
C SER A 152 -15.61 0.30 -23.56
N PRO A 153 -14.93 0.14 -24.71
CA PRO A 153 -14.87 -1.14 -25.41
C PRO A 153 -14.32 -2.24 -24.49
N PRO A 154 -14.76 -3.50 -24.63
CA PRO A 154 -14.17 -4.61 -23.89
C PRO A 154 -12.67 -4.74 -24.25
N PRO A 155 -11.79 -5.03 -23.28
CA PRO A 155 -10.39 -5.30 -23.58
C PRO A 155 -10.26 -6.53 -24.51
N PRO A 156 -9.22 -6.60 -25.36
CA PRO A 156 -9.00 -7.75 -26.21
C PRO A 156 -8.91 -9.02 -25.36
N SER A 157 -9.65 -10.06 -25.75
CA SER A 157 -9.77 -11.29 -24.98
C SER A 157 -8.41 -11.93 -24.75
N LEU A 158 -7.92 -11.90 -23.51
CA LEU A 158 -6.77 -12.69 -23.10
C LEU A 158 -7.14 -14.16 -23.29
N LYS A 159 -6.45 -14.83 -24.22
CA LYS A 159 -6.61 -16.26 -24.47
C LYS A 159 -6.48 -17.01 -23.14
N PRO A 160 -7.42 -17.91 -22.78
CA PRO A 160 -7.34 -18.64 -21.52
C PRO A 160 -5.96 -19.29 -21.34
N PRO A 161 -5.36 -19.21 -20.14
CA PRO A 161 -4.07 -19.84 -19.90
C PRO A 161 -4.19 -21.34 -20.23
N PRO A 162 -3.17 -21.94 -20.88
CA PRO A 162 -3.23 -23.36 -21.21
C PRO A 162 -3.38 -24.18 -19.92
N PRO A 163 -4.14 -25.30 -19.96
CA PRO A 163 -4.25 -26.17 -18.80
C PRO A 163 -2.86 -26.61 -18.34
N PRO A 164 -2.63 -26.75 -17.02
CA PRO A 164 -1.32 -27.15 -16.50
C PRO A 164 -0.88 -28.48 -17.12
N SER A 165 0.40 -28.56 -17.46
CA SER A 165 0.99 -29.68 -18.22
C SER A 165 0.55 -31.04 -17.68
N SER A 166 0.18 -31.94 -18.59
CA SER A 166 -0.21 -33.32 -18.26
C SER A 166 0.93 -34.12 -17.62
N ASN A 167 2.18 -33.69 -17.81
CA ASN A 167 3.33 -34.25 -17.11
C ASN A 167 3.38 -33.75 -15.65
N PRO A 168 3.28 -34.63 -14.64
CA PRO A 168 3.33 -34.22 -13.24
C PRO A 168 4.76 -33.83 -12.84
N SER A 169 5.06 -32.53 -12.87
CA SER A 169 6.22 -32.00 -12.13
C SER A 169 6.15 -32.47 -10.67
N PRO A 170 7.28 -32.84 -10.03
CA PRO A 170 7.28 -33.20 -8.61
C PRO A 170 6.67 -32.10 -7.73
N PRO A 171 5.95 -32.44 -6.64
CA PRO A 171 5.44 -31.44 -5.71
C PRO A 171 6.56 -30.57 -5.14
N ALA A 172 6.31 -29.26 -5.02
CA ALA A 172 7.29 -28.30 -4.51
C ALA A 172 7.74 -28.69 -3.08
N SER A 173 8.99 -29.15 -2.96
CA SER A 173 9.57 -29.67 -1.72
C SER A 173 10.61 -28.70 -1.14
N GLY A 174 10.61 -28.57 0.19
CA GLY A 174 11.58 -27.76 0.93
C GLY A 174 11.09 -26.38 1.39
N LEU A 175 11.98 -25.67 2.09
CA LEU A 175 11.78 -24.27 2.45
C LEU A 175 12.01 -23.40 1.22
N VAL A 176 11.08 -22.47 0.95
CA VAL A 176 11.25 -21.45 -0.09
C VAL A 176 11.51 -20.13 0.60
N PHE A 177 12.72 -19.59 0.46
CA PHE A 177 13.00 -18.22 0.87
C PHE A 177 12.44 -17.25 -0.18
N SER A 178 11.51 -16.40 0.25
CA SER A 178 10.78 -15.46 -0.59
C SER A 178 10.38 -14.24 0.26
N PRO A 179 11.13 -13.13 0.22
CA PRO A 179 10.82 -11.95 0.99
C PRO A 179 9.59 -11.25 0.42
N TYR A 180 8.87 -10.56 1.29
CA TYR A 180 7.63 -9.89 0.95
C TYR A 180 7.94 -8.56 0.28
N LYS A 181 7.25 -8.31 -0.82
CA LYS A 181 7.25 -7.04 -1.53
C LYS A 181 5.83 -6.52 -1.49
N ASP A 182 5.56 -5.61 -0.55
CA ASP A 182 4.31 -4.86 -0.52
C ASP A 182 4.22 -4.03 -1.81
N VAL A 183 3.38 -4.48 -2.73
CA VAL A 183 3.18 -3.86 -4.04
C VAL A 183 2.31 -2.61 -3.90
N THR A 184 1.48 -2.48 -2.86
CA THR A 184 0.66 -1.27 -2.66
C THR A 184 1.57 -0.05 -2.47
N ILE A 185 2.66 -0.21 -1.70
CA ILE A 185 3.65 0.84 -1.48
C ILE A 185 4.76 0.86 -2.55
N SER A 186 4.91 -0.17 -3.39
CA SER A 186 6.05 -0.30 -4.31
C SER A 186 5.74 -0.49 -5.79
N LEU A 187 4.46 -0.47 -6.20
CA LEU A 187 4.07 -0.35 -7.60
C LEU A 187 4.58 0.96 -8.21
N ASP A 188 5.01 0.93 -9.47
CA ASP A 188 4.82 2.08 -10.33
C ASP A 188 3.34 2.11 -10.75
N TRP A 189 2.59 3.04 -10.18
CA TRP A 189 1.15 3.17 -10.39
C TRP A 189 0.76 3.70 -11.78
N ASN A 190 1.73 4.08 -12.63
CA ASN A 190 1.50 4.45 -14.03
C ASN A 190 1.51 3.22 -14.95
N THR A 191 2.38 2.24 -14.67
CA THR A 191 2.63 1.05 -15.50
C THR A 191 2.13 -0.26 -14.87
N TYR A 192 1.74 -0.22 -13.60
CA TYR A 192 1.45 -1.36 -12.72
C TYR A 192 2.63 -2.31 -12.48
N ILE A 193 3.88 -1.90 -12.76
CA ILE A 193 5.08 -2.72 -12.56
C ILE A 193 5.54 -2.68 -11.09
N ILE A 194 5.71 -3.85 -10.47
CA ILE A 194 6.31 -3.96 -9.13
C ILE A 194 7.75 -3.45 -9.19
N SER A 195 8.07 -2.43 -8.40
CA SER A 195 9.32 -1.67 -8.54
C SER A 195 10.10 -1.58 -7.22
N SER A 196 11.35 -1.13 -7.27
CA SER A 196 12.14 -0.81 -6.08
C SER A 196 12.94 0.47 -6.26
N LEU A 197 13.23 1.15 -5.14
CA LEU A 197 14.07 2.35 -5.05
C LEU A 197 15.47 2.05 -4.47
N VAL A 198 15.82 0.77 -4.33
CA VAL A 198 17.06 0.30 -3.67
C VAL A 198 18.37 0.81 -4.31
N THR A 199 18.32 1.25 -5.57
CA THR A 199 19.45 1.87 -6.28
C THR A 199 19.42 3.40 -6.27
N GLY A 200 18.54 4.03 -5.46
CA GLY A 200 18.27 5.47 -5.49
C GLY A 200 17.39 5.93 -6.67
N THR A 201 17.02 5.03 -7.59
CA THR A 201 16.13 5.29 -8.72
C THR A 201 15.07 4.20 -8.78
N ARG A 202 13.84 4.54 -9.18
CA ARG A 202 12.75 3.57 -9.32
C ARG A 202 13.03 2.66 -10.52
N GLN A 203 13.21 1.37 -10.28
CA GLN A 203 13.45 0.35 -11.30
C GLN A 203 12.53 -0.86 -11.12
N PRO A 204 12.18 -1.59 -12.20
CA PRO A 204 11.43 -2.84 -12.11
C PRO A 204 12.11 -3.84 -11.17
N VAL A 205 11.35 -4.46 -10.27
CA VAL A 205 11.93 -5.31 -9.21
C VAL A 205 12.74 -6.48 -9.76
N THR A 206 12.35 -7.00 -10.93
CA THR A 206 13.05 -8.08 -11.64
C THR A 206 14.49 -7.74 -12.07
N GLN A 207 14.80 -6.45 -12.27
CA GLN A 207 16.13 -5.97 -12.64
C GLN A 207 17.04 -5.74 -11.44
N VAL A 208 16.47 -5.48 -10.24
CA VAL A 208 17.20 -5.12 -9.02
C VAL A 208 17.08 -6.16 -7.89
N MET A 209 16.39 -7.28 -8.12
CA MET A 209 16.45 -8.46 -7.26
C MET A 209 17.86 -9.08 -7.32
N PRO A 210 18.55 -9.30 -6.18
CA PRO A 210 19.84 -9.97 -6.14
C PRO A 210 19.86 -11.29 -6.92
N SER A 211 21.02 -11.66 -7.47
CA SER A 211 21.18 -12.87 -8.28
C SER A 211 20.74 -14.14 -7.53
N GLY A 212 21.17 -14.29 -6.28
CA GLY A 212 20.77 -15.39 -5.39
C GLY A 212 19.30 -15.38 -4.97
N LEU A 213 18.58 -14.26 -5.14
CA LEU A 213 17.15 -14.19 -4.82
C LEU A 213 16.31 -14.63 -6.02
N GLN A 214 15.79 -15.86 -5.98
CA GLN A 214 15.01 -16.44 -7.09
C GLN A 214 13.50 -16.23 -6.98
N VAL A 215 12.95 -16.09 -5.77
CA VAL A 215 11.50 -15.98 -5.52
C VAL A 215 11.18 -14.66 -4.82
N LEU A 216 10.05 -14.03 -5.17
CA LEU A 216 9.52 -12.86 -4.48
C LEU A 216 8.05 -13.08 -4.09
N THR A 217 7.66 -12.70 -2.87
CA THR A 217 6.26 -12.77 -2.45
C THR A 217 5.60 -11.43 -2.78
N TRP A 218 4.67 -11.43 -3.73
CA TRP A 218 3.88 -10.25 -4.09
C TRP A 218 2.77 -10.09 -3.05
N ALA A 219 2.78 -8.99 -2.31
CA ALA A 219 1.90 -8.76 -1.17
C ALA A 219 1.15 -7.41 -1.32
N PHE A 220 -0.14 -7.24 -1.05
CA PHE A 220 -1.16 -8.25 -0.77
C PHE A 220 -2.34 -8.08 -1.72
N ALA A 221 -2.88 -9.19 -2.22
CA ALA A 221 -4.19 -9.20 -2.85
C ALA A 221 -5.28 -9.21 -1.76
N THR A 222 -6.23 -8.29 -1.82
CA THR A 222 -7.35 -8.18 -0.87
C THR A 222 -8.69 -8.14 -1.59
N GLY A 223 -9.80 -8.41 -0.90
CA GLY A 223 -11.14 -8.57 -1.49
C GLY A 223 -11.58 -10.03 -1.54
N THR A 224 -12.11 -10.48 -2.68
CA THR A 224 -12.52 -11.87 -2.91
C THR A 224 -11.68 -12.52 -4.02
N CYS A 225 -11.60 -13.85 -4.08
CA CYS A 225 -10.86 -14.54 -5.16
C CYS A 225 -11.40 -14.27 -6.58
N ASP A 226 -12.69 -13.97 -6.70
CA ASP A 226 -13.32 -13.57 -7.97
C ASP A 226 -12.96 -12.12 -8.38
N SER A 227 -12.83 -11.21 -7.40
CA SER A 227 -12.62 -9.78 -7.60
C SER A 227 -11.65 -9.17 -6.57
N GLU A 228 -10.41 -9.63 -6.58
CA GLU A 228 -9.36 -9.10 -5.71
C GLU A 228 -8.83 -7.74 -6.21
N SER A 229 -8.05 -7.08 -5.35
CA SER A 229 -7.48 -5.77 -5.58
C SER A 229 -6.06 -5.69 -5.03
N TRP A 230 -5.16 -5.11 -5.80
CA TRP A 230 -3.79 -4.83 -5.38
C TRP A 230 -3.69 -3.36 -4.96
N GLY A 231 -4.18 -3.06 -3.75
CA GLY A 231 -4.24 -1.68 -3.21
C GLY A 231 -5.10 -0.70 -4.02
N GLY A 232 -5.99 -1.19 -4.90
CA GLY A 232 -6.76 -0.39 -5.86
C GLY A 232 -6.44 -0.68 -7.33
N ALA A 233 -5.32 -1.35 -7.65
CA ALA A 233 -5.03 -1.78 -9.01
C ALA A 233 -5.86 -3.00 -9.41
N ASN A 234 -6.45 -2.98 -10.61
CA ASN A 234 -7.19 -4.10 -11.18
C ASN A 234 -6.23 -5.29 -11.43
N PRO A 235 -6.58 -6.52 -11.00
CA PRO A 235 -5.76 -7.71 -11.18
C PRO A 235 -5.30 -7.94 -12.62
N SER A 236 -6.14 -7.64 -13.62
CA SER A 236 -5.84 -7.86 -15.04
C SER A 236 -4.68 -6.99 -15.53
N SER A 237 -4.67 -5.71 -15.14
CA SER A 237 -3.60 -4.77 -15.47
C SER A 237 -2.30 -5.12 -14.74
N PHE A 238 -2.42 -5.43 -13.44
CA PHE A 238 -1.29 -5.83 -12.59
C PHE A 238 -0.63 -7.13 -13.08
N VAL A 239 -1.40 -8.14 -13.44
CA VAL A 239 -0.90 -9.40 -14.02
C VAL A 239 -0.19 -9.16 -15.36
N SER A 240 -0.82 -8.38 -16.24
CA SER A 240 -0.28 -8.10 -17.59
C SER A 240 1.08 -7.38 -17.53
N ALA A 241 1.29 -6.53 -16.53
CA ALA A 241 2.54 -5.82 -16.31
C ALA A 241 3.67 -6.71 -15.73
N ASN A 242 3.36 -7.72 -14.91
CA ASN A 242 4.36 -8.38 -14.07
C ASN A 242 4.70 -9.84 -14.43
N ILE A 243 3.74 -10.68 -14.85
CA ILE A 243 4.01 -12.13 -15.04
C ILE A 243 5.09 -12.36 -16.09
N ASN A 244 4.96 -11.75 -17.27
CA ASN A 244 5.92 -11.91 -18.35
C ASN A 244 7.32 -11.38 -17.98
N ALA A 245 7.39 -10.31 -17.18
CA ALA A 245 8.66 -9.75 -16.72
C ALA A 245 9.39 -10.71 -15.75
N PHE A 246 8.65 -11.38 -14.85
CA PHE A 246 9.23 -12.39 -13.96
C PHE A 246 9.68 -13.64 -14.73
N VAL A 247 8.84 -14.16 -15.64
CA VAL A 247 9.17 -15.31 -16.49
C VAL A 247 10.42 -15.04 -17.34
N ALA A 248 10.49 -13.88 -18.01
CA ALA A 248 11.63 -13.51 -18.84
C ALA A 248 12.93 -13.30 -18.03
N ALA A 249 12.83 -12.81 -16.78
CA ALA A 249 13.97 -12.66 -15.88
C ALA A 249 14.39 -13.96 -15.17
N GLY A 250 13.74 -15.10 -15.45
CA GLY A 250 13.95 -16.36 -14.73
C GLY A 250 13.59 -16.31 -13.24
N LYS A 251 12.86 -15.27 -12.81
CA LYS A 251 12.43 -15.06 -11.44
C LYS A 251 11.06 -15.70 -11.21
N LYS A 252 10.83 -16.16 -9.99
CA LYS A 252 9.60 -16.82 -9.54
C LYS A 252 8.83 -15.95 -8.54
N TYR A 253 7.56 -16.25 -8.34
CA TYR A 253 6.72 -15.50 -7.42
C TYR A 253 5.75 -16.37 -6.61
N ILE A 254 5.41 -15.87 -5.43
CA ILE A 254 4.31 -16.33 -4.59
C ILE A 254 3.30 -15.18 -4.51
N ILE A 255 2.01 -15.47 -4.65
CA ILE A 255 0.94 -14.49 -4.46
C ILE A 255 0.53 -14.53 -2.99
N SER A 256 0.80 -13.48 -2.21
CA SER A 256 0.26 -13.37 -0.84
C SER A 256 -1.02 -12.54 -0.82
N THR A 257 -1.95 -12.95 0.03
CA THR A 257 -3.30 -12.39 0.13
C THR A 257 -3.62 -12.01 1.57
N GLY A 258 -4.33 -10.90 1.79
CA GLY A 258 -4.71 -10.43 3.12
C GLY A 258 -3.74 -9.40 3.68
N GLY A 259 -3.08 -9.71 4.80
CA GLY A 259 -2.20 -8.80 5.53
C GLY A 259 -2.95 -7.71 6.30
N ALA A 260 -2.23 -6.94 7.13
CA ALA A 260 -2.85 -6.04 8.11
C ALA A 260 -3.72 -4.91 7.53
N ASN A 261 -3.61 -4.62 6.23
CA ASN A 261 -4.38 -3.57 5.53
C ASN A 261 -5.60 -4.10 4.74
N GLY A 262 -5.92 -5.40 4.79
CA GLY A 262 -7.16 -5.91 4.20
C GLY A 262 -7.34 -7.44 4.29
N VAL A 263 -8.55 -7.91 3.96
CA VAL A 263 -8.89 -9.35 4.05
C VAL A 263 -8.99 -9.95 2.66
N PHE A 264 -8.60 -11.22 2.51
CA PHE A 264 -8.93 -12.04 1.34
C PHE A 264 -9.95 -13.12 1.71
N ARG A 265 -11.03 -13.23 0.94
CA ARG A 265 -12.10 -14.24 1.10
C ARG A 265 -12.24 -15.10 -0.15
N CYS A 266 -12.64 -16.36 0.01
CA CYS A 266 -12.94 -17.21 -1.14
C CYS A 266 -13.88 -18.36 -0.80
N ASP A 267 -15.06 -18.35 -1.41
CA ASP A 267 -16.18 -19.22 -0.99
C ASP A 267 -16.47 -20.38 -1.96
N THR A 268 -15.92 -20.37 -3.18
CA THR A 268 -16.24 -21.37 -4.23
C THR A 268 -15.00 -22.00 -4.90
N ASP A 269 -15.13 -23.23 -5.42
CA ASP A 269 -14.10 -23.92 -6.25
C ASP A 269 -13.79 -23.08 -7.52
N SER A 270 -14.83 -22.48 -8.10
CA SER A 270 -14.77 -21.69 -9.33
C SER A 270 -14.00 -20.38 -9.14
N GLY A 271 -14.29 -19.62 -8.08
CA GLY A 271 -13.59 -18.38 -7.78
C GLY A 271 -12.12 -18.60 -7.43
N PHE A 272 -11.81 -19.67 -6.67
CA PHE A 272 -10.42 -20.00 -6.39
C PHE A 272 -9.67 -20.49 -7.63
N SER A 273 -10.33 -21.25 -8.52
CA SER A 273 -9.75 -21.62 -9.81
C SER A 273 -9.55 -20.43 -10.74
N THR A 274 -10.43 -19.44 -10.69
CA THR A 274 -10.31 -18.18 -11.45
C THR A 274 -9.13 -17.37 -10.94
N PHE A 275 -8.98 -17.24 -9.62
CA PHE A 275 -7.81 -16.64 -8.97
C PHE A 275 -6.50 -17.34 -9.38
N LEU A 276 -6.41 -18.65 -9.20
CA LEU A 276 -5.21 -19.41 -9.54
C LEU A 276 -4.88 -19.38 -11.04
N ALA A 277 -5.89 -19.40 -11.92
CA ALA A 277 -5.71 -19.25 -13.37
C ALA A 277 -5.13 -17.88 -13.72
N ARG A 278 -5.61 -16.81 -13.07
CA ARG A 278 -5.20 -15.42 -13.31
C ARG A 278 -3.71 -15.19 -13.06
N TYR A 279 -3.11 -15.91 -12.10
CA TYR A 279 -1.68 -15.83 -11.78
C TYR A 279 -0.82 -16.97 -12.38
N SER A 280 -1.42 -17.87 -13.18
CA SER A 280 -0.76 -19.09 -13.67
C SER A 280 0.37 -18.80 -14.66
N SER A 281 1.58 -19.28 -14.35
CA SER A 281 2.73 -19.30 -15.26
C SER A 281 3.77 -20.34 -14.81
N SER A 282 4.84 -20.53 -15.60
CA SER A 282 6.03 -21.30 -15.21
C SER A 282 6.79 -20.72 -14.00
N SER A 283 6.50 -19.48 -13.61
CA SER A 283 7.12 -18.77 -12.49
C SER A 283 6.26 -18.73 -11.21
N LEU A 284 4.99 -19.14 -11.26
CA LEU A 284 4.14 -19.24 -10.08
C LEU A 284 4.58 -20.42 -9.20
N VAL A 285 4.98 -20.13 -7.95
CA VAL A 285 5.35 -21.14 -6.95
C VAL A 285 4.14 -21.56 -6.11
N GLY A 286 3.22 -20.64 -5.85
CA GLY A 286 2.06 -20.90 -5.02
C GLY A 286 1.38 -19.66 -4.47
N VAL A 287 0.50 -19.89 -3.49
CA VAL A 287 -0.26 -18.84 -2.80
C VAL A 287 0.08 -18.87 -1.31
N ASP A 288 0.18 -17.69 -0.74
CA ASP A 288 0.32 -17.45 0.69
C ASP A 288 -0.93 -16.71 1.22
N PHE A 289 -1.42 -17.13 2.38
CA PHE A 289 -2.55 -16.50 3.05
C PHE A 289 -2.04 -15.81 4.32
N ASP A 290 -1.81 -14.51 4.25
CA ASP A 290 -1.48 -13.68 5.40
C ASP A 290 -2.79 -13.34 6.14
N ILE A 291 -3.09 -14.16 7.15
CA ILE A 291 -4.39 -14.16 7.83
C ILE A 291 -4.30 -13.33 9.11
N GLU A 292 -4.69 -12.07 8.94
CA GLU A 292 -4.68 -11.04 9.97
C GLU A 292 -6.04 -10.81 10.63
N ASN A 293 -6.05 -9.88 11.60
CA ASN A 293 -7.17 -9.55 12.48
C ASN A 293 -8.44 -9.00 11.77
N SER A 294 -9.23 -9.86 11.13
CA SER A 294 -10.68 -9.63 10.84
C SER A 294 -11.41 -10.80 10.11
N MET A 295 -10.77 -11.96 9.92
CA MET A 295 -11.46 -13.15 9.37
C MET A 295 -12.29 -13.89 10.43
N THR A 296 -13.48 -14.34 10.03
CA THR A 296 -14.34 -15.23 10.82
C THR A 296 -13.92 -16.70 10.66
N GLN A 297 -14.37 -17.57 11.57
CA GLN A 297 -14.19 -19.02 11.41
C GLN A 297 -14.82 -19.53 10.10
N SER A 298 -15.91 -18.90 9.62
CA SER A 298 -16.55 -19.26 8.34
C SER A 298 -15.65 -18.91 7.16
N ASP A 299 -15.08 -17.69 7.13
CA ASP A 299 -14.14 -17.26 6.09
C ASP A 299 -12.92 -18.20 6.02
N ILE A 300 -12.36 -18.55 7.18
CA ILE A 300 -11.19 -19.43 7.32
C ILE A 300 -11.52 -20.86 6.86
N THR A 301 -12.67 -21.41 7.27
CA THR A 301 -13.11 -22.74 6.85
C THR A 301 -13.37 -22.79 5.34
N SER A 302 -14.06 -21.79 4.77
CA SER A 302 -14.25 -21.66 3.31
C SER A 302 -12.91 -21.70 2.58
N LEU A 303 -11.98 -20.82 2.97
CA LEU A 303 -10.65 -20.67 2.36
C LEU A 303 -9.82 -21.97 2.44
N VAL A 304 -9.79 -22.62 3.60
CA VAL A 304 -9.09 -23.91 3.77
C VAL A 304 -9.70 -25.01 2.90
N GLN A 305 -11.02 -25.05 2.74
CA GLN A 305 -11.65 -25.98 1.80
C GLN A 305 -11.28 -25.66 0.34
N ARG A 306 -11.03 -24.39 -0.02
CA ARG A 306 -10.50 -24.04 -1.37
C ARG A 306 -9.07 -24.54 -1.56
N VAL A 307 -8.23 -24.46 -0.53
CA VAL A 307 -6.88 -25.03 -0.52
C VAL A 307 -6.92 -26.56 -0.64
N LYS A 308 -7.88 -27.24 0.03
CA LYS A 308 -8.12 -28.69 -0.14
C LYS A 308 -8.50 -29.03 -1.58
N PHE A 309 -9.48 -28.31 -2.15
CA PHE A 309 -9.97 -28.43 -3.53
C PHE A 309 -8.80 -28.34 -4.52
N ALA A 310 -8.02 -27.25 -4.47
CA ALA A 310 -6.91 -27.02 -5.38
C ALA A 310 -5.74 -28.01 -5.19
N ARG A 311 -5.41 -28.41 -3.95
CA ARG A 311 -4.37 -29.42 -3.65
C ARG A 311 -4.69 -30.82 -4.20
N ASN A 312 -5.98 -31.12 -4.41
CA ASN A 312 -6.43 -32.40 -4.95
C ASN A 312 -6.70 -32.36 -6.46
N GLY A 313 -6.71 -31.16 -7.07
CA GLY A 313 -7.08 -30.95 -8.47
C GLY A 313 -5.93 -30.55 -9.40
N ALA A 314 -6.22 -29.67 -10.35
CA ALA A 314 -5.28 -29.20 -11.38
C ALA A 314 -4.04 -28.49 -10.79
N TYR A 315 -4.19 -27.83 -9.63
CA TYR A 315 -3.17 -26.99 -9.01
C TYR A 315 -2.34 -27.70 -7.91
N ARG A 316 -2.45 -29.03 -7.78
CA ARG A 316 -1.80 -29.88 -6.75
C ARG A 316 -0.27 -29.74 -6.57
N ASN A 317 0.40 -29.11 -7.54
CA ASN A 317 1.85 -28.88 -7.55
C ASN A 317 2.24 -27.52 -6.94
N LEU A 318 1.29 -26.60 -6.75
CA LEU A 318 1.52 -25.32 -6.10
C LEU A 318 1.77 -25.48 -4.59
N ARG A 319 2.59 -24.58 -4.04
CA ARG A 319 2.74 -24.36 -2.60
C ARG A 319 1.50 -23.63 -2.07
N TYR A 320 1.10 -23.97 -0.85
CA TYR A 320 0.13 -23.20 -0.07
C TYR A 320 0.75 -22.91 1.30
N SER A 321 0.78 -21.65 1.72
CA SER A 321 1.26 -21.23 3.04
C SER A 321 0.27 -20.31 3.73
N PHE A 322 0.37 -20.22 5.05
CA PHE A 322 -0.46 -19.39 5.90
C PHE A 322 0.47 -18.62 6.84
N THR A 323 0.54 -17.30 6.70
CA THR A 323 1.30 -16.45 7.63
C THR A 323 0.36 -16.07 8.77
N LEU A 324 0.74 -16.39 10.00
CA LEU A 324 -0.14 -16.37 11.17
C LEU A 324 0.56 -15.73 12.38
N ALA A 325 0.02 -14.62 12.87
CA ALA A 325 0.61 -13.87 13.97
C ALA A 325 0.74 -14.68 15.27
N THR A 326 1.96 -14.77 15.79
CA THR A 326 2.28 -15.42 17.08
C THR A 326 2.16 -14.49 18.29
N LEU A 327 1.91 -15.08 19.45
CA LEU A 327 1.96 -14.48 20.78
C LEU A 327 3.35 -14.73 21.37
N ALA A 328 4.08 -13.67 21.70
CA ALA A 328 5.48 -13.74 22.14
C ALA A 328 5.74 -14.58 23.42
N SER A 329 4.70 -14.83 24.23
CA SER A 329 4.78 -15.65 25.45
C SER A 329 3.49 -16.44 25.67
N ALA A 330 3.43 -17.67 25.17
CA ALA A 330 2.39 -18.66 25.55
C ALA A 330 2.96 -19.64 26.59
N PRO A 331 2.44 -19.70 27.83
CA PRO A 331 3.01 -20.57 28.88
C PRO A 331 2.95 -22.07 28.58
N THR A 332 2.02 -22.53 27.72
CA THR A 332 1.92 -23.92 27.27
C THR A 332 1.37 -24.02 25.84
N GLY A 333 1.84 -25.03 25.10
CA GLY A 333 1.13 -25.67 23.99
C GLY A 333 1.05 -24.93 22.65
N ASN A 334 0.56 -23.69 22.61
CA ASN A 334 0.21 -23.00 21.37
C ASN A 334 0.62 -21.52 21.39
N GLN A 335 1.57 -21.15 20.53
CA GLN A 335 2.04 -19.76 20.38
C GLN A 335 1.22 -18.95 19.36
N LEU A 336 0.16 -19.49 18.75
CA LEU A 336 -0.69 -18.71 17.84
C LEU A 336 -1.75 -17.90 18.60
N ASN A 337 -2.17 -16.79 18.00
CA ASN A 337 -3.38 -16.10 18.45
C ASN A 337 -4.66 -16.94 18.18
N SER A 338 -5.83 -16.39 18.53
CA SER A 338 -7.13 -17.05 18.29
C SER A 338 -7.38 -17.37 16.81
N ILE A 339 -6.95 -16.48 15.90
CA ILE A 339 -7.13 -16.63 14.45
C ILE A 339 -6.23 -17.73 13.89
N GLY A 340 -4.94 -17.76 14.25
CA GLY A 340 -4.05 -18.86 13.89
C GLY A 340 -4.52 -20.22 14.44
N THR A 341 -5.19 -20.22 15.60
CA THR A 341 -5.85 -21.41 16.15
C THR A 341 -7.07 -21.83 15.32
N MET A 342 -7.90 -20.89 14.85
CA MET A 342 -9.00 -21.18 13.90
C MET A 342 -8.48 -21.78 12.58
N VAL A 343 -7.32 -21.30 12.09
CA VAL A 343 -6.67 -21.82 10.86
C VAL A 343 -6.12 -23.23 11.09
N LEU A 344 -5.42 -23.49 12.19
CA LEU A 344 -4.93 -24.84 12.53
C LEU A 344 -6.08 -25.85 12.64
N ASN A 345 -7.17 -25.49 13.31
CA ASN A 345 -8.34 -26.36 13.44
C ASN A 345 -8.98 -26.63 12.07
N ALA A 346 -9.25 -25.60 11.27
CA ALA A 346 -9.80 -25.76 9.94
C ALA A 346 -8.91 -26.65 9.03
N LEU A 347 -7.58 -26.50 9.09
CA LEU A 347 -6.63 -27.34 8.35
C LEU A 347 -6.69 -28.81 8.81
N LYS A 348 -6.78 -29.05 10.12
CA LYS A 348 -6.90 -30.39 10.71
C LYS A 348 -8.21 -31.06 10.31
N ASP A 349 -9.33 -30.35 10.47
CA ASP A 349 -10.68 -30.87 10.22
C ASP A 349 -10.92 -31.10 8.71
N ALA A 350 -10.36 -30.24 7.85
CA ALA A 350 -10.33 -30.45 6.41
C ALA A 350 -9.32 -31.54 5.98
N GLN A 351 -8.49 -32.08 6.89
CA GLN A 351 -7.41 -33.05 6.62
C GLN A 351 -6.34 -32.53 5.64
N VAL A 352 -6.11 -31.21 5.62
CA VAL A 352 -5.13 -30.53 4.76
C VAL A 352 -3.75 -30.59 5.42
N GLY A 353 -3.13 -31.78 5.37
CA GLY A 353 -1.90 -32.10 6.08
C GLY A 353 -0.75 -31.08 5.86
N VAL A 354 -0.13 -30.68 6.97
CA VAL A 354 0.87 -29.59 7.07
C VAL A 354 2.18 -29.84 6.33
N LEU A 355 2.44 -31.08 5.88
CA LEU A 355 3.60 -31.41 5.02
C LEU A 355 3.64 -30.67 3.66
N ARG A 356 2.58 -29.92 3.31
CA ARG A 356 2.58 -28.92 2.23
C ARG A 356 1.82 -27.64 2.63
N THR A 357 1.70 -27.36 3.92
CA THR A 357 1.06 -26.15 4.48
C THR A 357 2.05 -25.51 5.44
N TYR A 358 2.75 -24.49 4.98
CA TYR A 358 3.79 -23.84 5.78
C TYR A 358 3.17 -22.73 6.62
N ILE A 359 3.49 -22.71 7.91
CA ILE A 359 3.11 -21.62 8.81
C ILE A 359 4.35 -20.74 9.02
N ALA A 360 4.21 -19.46 8.69
CA ALA A 360 5.17 -18.42 9.02
C ALA A 360 4.66 -17.60 10.23
N SER A 361 5.59 -16.95 10.93
CA SER A 361 5.38 -16.25 12.21
C SER A 361 6.04 -14.88 12.17
#